data_AF-A0A818CS93-F1
#
_entry.id   AF-A0A818CS93-F1
#
_cell.length_a   1.000
_cell.length_b   1.000
_cell.length_c   1.000
_cell.angle_alpha   90.00
_cell.angle_beta   90.00
_cell.angle_gamma   90.00
#
_symmetry.space_group_name_H-M   'P 1'
#
loop_
_entity.id
_entity.type
_entity.pdbx_description
1 polymer ?
#
loop_
_entity_poly.entity_id
_entity_poly.type
_entity_poly.pdbx_seq_one_letter_code
_entity_poly.pdbx_strand_id
1 'polypeptide(L)'
;MKGFEDNIDVLSSLQRPKKIVIRGSDGQLYPFLCKSQDDLRVDSRCLDFCHLFNKCLKKNSETRRRQLNIRTYAVYPINERCGLIEWLPNLCTFRSLVTKFYRQRSSNFSEVSNREIKVYGNSKDKTKETRYNVSYI
;
A
#
# COMPACT_ATOMS: atom_id res chain seq x y z
N MET A 1 -0.45 19.81 -15.54
CA MET A 1 0.55 18.71 -15.42
C MET A 1 1.81 19.13 -16.14
N LYS A 2 3.00 19.01 -15.51
CA LYS A 2 4.30 19.40 -16.10
C LYS A 2 5.03 18.23 -16.75
N GLY A 3 4.79 16.99 -16.32
CA GLY A 3 5.40 15.80 -16.90
C GLY A 3 5.40 14.60 -15.97
N PHE A 4 6.20 13.60 -16.31
CA PHE A 4 6.51 12.42 -15.49
C PHE A 4 7.99 12.44 -15.12
N GLU A 5 8.34 11.78 -14.01
CA GLU A 5 9.74 11.44 -13.74
C GLU A 5 10.20 10.28 -14.64
N ASP A 6 11.45 10.33 -15.11
CA ASP A 6 12.01 9.35 -16.05
C ASP A 6 12.24 7.97 -15.40
N ASN A 7 12.42 7.95 -14.08
CA ASN A 7 12.69 6.73 -13.32
C ASN A 7 11.40 6.13 -12.76
N ILE A 8 11.24 4.81 -12.95
CA ILE A 8 10.11 4.02 -12.44
C ILE A 8 10.65 2.97 -11.48
N ASP A 9 10.16 2.96 -10.24
CA ASP A 9 10.52 1.93 -9.26
C ASP A 9 9.61 0.71 -9.45
N VAL A 10 10.19 -0.47 -9.70
CA VAL A 10 9.44 -1.73 -9.75
C VAL A 10 9.57 -2.45 -8.41
N LEU A 11 8.46 -2.61 -7.68
CA LEU A 11 8.49 -3.22 -6.36
C LEU A 11 8.64 -4.74 -6.42
N SER A 12 9.37 -5.32 -5.47
CA SER A 12 9.72 -6.74 -5.42
C SER A 12 8.62 -7.62 -4.79
N SER A 13 7.36 -7.46 -5.19
CA SER A 13 6.23 -8.29 -4.73
C SER A 13 5.69 -9.20 -5.85
N LEU A 14 4.78 -10.12 -5.51
CA LEU A 14 4.20 -11.08 -6.45
C LEU A 14 3.65 -10.41 -7.72
N GLN A 15 2.97 -9.28 -7.55
CA GLN A 15 2.34 -8.53 -8.64
C GLN A 15 3.28 -7.53 -9.31
N ARG A 16 4.51 -7.37 -8.80
CA ARG A 16 5.55 -6.45 -9.30
C ARG A 16 5.01 -5.07 -9.70
N PRO A 17 4.23 -4.40 -8.82
CA PRO A 17 3.59 -3.15 -9.17
C PRO A 17 4.65 -2.06 -9.43
N LYS A 18 4.32 -1.13 -10.31
CA LYS A 18 5.22 -0.07 -10.77
C LYS A 18 4.87 1.23 -10.08
N LYS A 19 5.81 1.82 -9.35
CA LYS A 19 5.64 3.15 -8.78
C LYS A 19 6.11 4.18 -9.79
N ILE A 20 5.18 5.01 -10.24
CA ILE A 20 5.39 6.14 -11.13
C ILE A 20 5.28 7.44 -10.35
N VAL A 21 5.94 8.50 -10.80
CA VAL A 21 5.83 9.82 -10.17
C VAL A 21 5.41 10.84 -11.22
N ILE A 22 4.33 11.55 -10.92
CA ILE A 22 3.76 12.59 -11.77
C ILE A 22 4.17 13.96 -11.22
N ARG A 23 4.66 14.84 -12.10
CA ARG A 23 4.98 16.22 -11.75
C ARG A 23 3.79 17.14 -12.03
N GLY A 24 3.23 17.69 -10.96
CA GLY A 24 2.14 18.66 -11.04
C GLY A 24 2.57 19.99 -11.67
N SER A 25 1.60 20.77 -12.16
CA SER A 25 1.88 22.13 -12.64
C SER A 25 2.31 23.08 -11.52
N ASP A 26 1.92 22.77 -10.30
CA ASP A 26 2.33 23.41 -9.04
C ASP A 26 3.76 23.05 -8.59
N GLY A 27 4.45 22.18 -9.33
CA GLY A 27 5.80 21.72 -9.01
C GLY A 27 5.86 20.60 -7.97
N GLN A 28 4.72 20.13 -7.46
CA GLN A 28 4.68 19.03 -6.51
C GLN A 28 4.80 17.67 -7.20
N LEU A 29 5.32 16.69 -6.46
CA LEU A 29 5.48 15.31 -6.91
C LEU A 29 4.35 14.44 -6.36
N TYR A 30 3.66 13.76 -7.26
CA TYR A 30 2.54 12.88 -6.94
C TYR A 30 2.90 11.45 -7.30
N PRO A 31 3.40 10.65 -6.34
CA PRO A 31 3.73 9.26 -6.58
C PRO A 31 2.45 8.41 -6.63
N PHE A 32 2.40 7.48 -7.58
CA PHE A 32 1.31 6.53 -7.76
C PHE A 32 1.86 5.13 -7.95
N LEU A 33 1.18 4.16 -7.35
CA LEU A 33 1.36 2.75 -7.61
C LEU A 33 0.43 2.30 -8.75
N CYS A 34 1.03 1.87 -9.85
CA CYS A 34 0.32 1.21 -10.93
C CYS A 34 0.22 -0.29 -10.63
N LYS A 35 -1.01 -0.77 -10.46
CA LYS A 35 -1.33 -2.18 -10.34
C LYS A 35 -1.85 -2.72 -11.67
N SER A 36 -1.19 -3.77 -12.15
CA SER A 36 -1.66 -4.57 -13.28
C SER A 36 -2.37 -5.82 -12.79
N GLN A 37 -3.32 -6.31 -13.57
CA GLN A 37 -4.13 -7.51 -13.33
C GLN A 37 -4.98 -7.45 -12.05
N ASP A 38 -5.36 -6.24 -11.63
CA ASP A 38 -6.17 -6.01 -10.42
C ASP A 38 -7.34 -5.09 -10.76
N ASP A 39 -8.53 -5.42 -10.28
CA ASP A 39 -9.75 -4.63 -10.46
C ASP A 39 -10.00 -3.76 -9.22
N LEU A 40 -9.65 -2.48 -9.33
CA LEU A 40 -9.70 -1.55 -8.20
C LEU A 40 -11.08 -0.92 -7.96
N ARG A 41 -12.14 -1.39 -8.63
CA ARG A 41 -13.50 -0.84 -8.45
C ARG A 41 -14.04 -1.06 -7.05
N VAL A 42 -13.63 -2.14 -6.38
CA VAL A 42 -14.03 -2.42 -4.99
C VAL A 42 -13.28 -1.49 -4.04
N ASP A 43 -11.96 -1.31 -4.22
CA ASP A 43 -11.15 -0.38 -3.44
C ASP A 43 -11.62 1.06 -3.58
N SER A 44 -11.90 1.52 -4.80
CA SER A 44 -12.45 2.85 -5.07
C SER A 44 -13.75 3.09 -4.31
N ARG A 45 -14.69 2.12 -4.36
CA ARG A 45 -15.96 2.21 -3.62
C ARG A 45 -15.78 2.19 -2.11
N CYS A 46 -14.82 1.42 -1.60
CA CYS A 46 -14.47 1.43 -0.18
C CYS A 46 -13.97 2.82 0.25
N LEU A 47 -13.14 3.47 -0.57
CA LEU A 47 -12.68 4.82 -0.31
C LEU A 47 -13.81 5.85 -0.36
N ASP A 48 -14.73 5.76 -1.32
CA ASP A 48 -15.92 6.62 -1.36
C ASP A 48 -16.74 6.52 -0.06
N PHE A 49 -16.89 5.30 0.45
CA PHE A 49 -17.51 5.07 1.76
C PHE A 49 -16.69 5.71 2.89
N CYS A 50 -15.36 5.57 2.92
CA CYS A 50 -14.51 6.25 3.90
C CYS A 50 -14.65 7.78 3.84
N HIS A 51 -14.78 8.37 2.65
CA HIS A 51 -15.02 9.80 2.48
C HIS A 51 -16.38 10.21 3.07
N LEU A 52 -17.43 9.42 2.86
CA LEU A 52 -18.73 9.64 3.51
C LEU A 52 -18.61 9.54 5.03
N PHE A 53 -17.91 8.52 5.53
CA PHE A 53 -17.70 8.32 6.96
C PHE A 53 -16.97 9.51 7.59
N ASN A 54 -15.94 10.03 6.93
CA ASN A 54 -15.25 11.25 7.35
C ASN A 54 -16.17 12.48 7.40
N LYS A 55 -17.15 12.60 6.49
CA LYS A 55 -18.16 13.67 6.56
C LYS A 55 -19.04 13.51 7.80
N CYS A 56 -19.46 12.29 8.14
CA CYS A 56 -20.23 11.99 9.34
C CYS A 56 -19.44 12.28 10.62
N LEU A 57 -18.17 11.84 10.69
CA LEU A 57 -17.27 12.12 11.81
C LEU A 57 -17.00 13.62 11.98
N LYS A 58 -16.93 14.36 10.88
CA LYS A 58 -16.83 15.83 10.96
C LYS A 58 -18.11 16.45 11.47
N LYS A 59 -19.30 15.92 11.16
CA LYS A 59 -20.58 16.51 11.60
C LYS A 59 -20.78 16.42 13.12
N ASN A 60 -20.44 15.28 13.72
CA ASN A 60 -20.60 15.06 15.16
C ASN A 60 -19.53 15.83 15.99
N SER A 61 -19.95 16.51 17.07
CA SER A 61 -19.10 17.35 17.91
C SER A 61 -18.06 16.55 18.69
N GLU A 62 -18.41 15.39 19.23
CA GLU A 62 -17.51 14.56 20.03
C GLU A 62 -16.38 13.96 19.20
N THR A 63 -16.69 13.50 17.99
CA THR A 63 -15.69 12.94 17.06
C THR A 63 -14.80 14.04 16.49
N ARG A 64 -15.36 15.23 16.21
CA ARG A 64 -14.59 16.40 15.76
C ARG A 64 -13.65 16.92 16.84
N ARG A 65 -14.10 16.98 18.10
CA ARG A 65 -13.28 17.39 19.26
C ARG A 65 -12.06 16.47 19.43
N ARG A 66 -12.23 15.18 19.16
CA ARG A 66 -11.16 14.16 19.17
C ARG A 66 -10.36 14.09 17.86
N GLN A 67 -10.68 14.94 16.88
CA GLN A 67 -10.05 14.99 15.56
C GLN A 67 -10.04 13.64 14.83
N LEU A 68 -11.12 12.85 14.97
CA LEU A 68 -11.20 11.53 14.32
C LEU A 68 -11.39 11.69 12.82
N ASN A 69 -10.46 11.13 12.06
CA ASN A 69 -10.52 11.02 10.61
C ASN A 69 -9.83 9.75 10.12
N ILE A 70 -10.39 9.15 9.08
CA ILE A 70 -9.74 8.10 8.31
C ILE A 70 -8.88 8.79 7.26
N ARG A 71 -7.56 8.53 7.25
CA ARG A 71 -6.69 8.98 6.17
C ARG A 71 -7.06 8.24 4.89
N THR A 72 -7.56 8.96 3.90
CA THR A 72 -7.89 8.42 2.58
C THR A 72 -6.74 8.66 1.59
N TYR A 73 -6.76 7.93 0.49
CA TYR A 73 -5.84 8.04 -0.64
C TYR A 73 -6.66 7.93 -1.93
N ALA A 74 -6.14 8.42 -3.04
CA ALA A 74 -6.83 8.32 -4.33
C ALA A 74 -6.65 6.94 -4.97
N VAL A 75 -7.72 6.42 -5.57
CA VAL A 75 -7.71 5.21 -6.39
C VAL A 75 -8.42 5.51 -7.70
N TYR A 76 -7.76 5.20 -8.81
CA TYR A 76 -8.27 5.42 -10.15
C TYR A 76 -8.34 4.08 -10.89
N PRO A 77 -9.52 3.41 -10.92
CA PRO A 77 -9.71 2.24 -11.76
C PRO A 77 -9.70 2.69 -13.23
N ILE A 78 -8.72 2.24 -14.00
CA ILE A 78 -8.60 2.58 -15.43
C ILE A 78 -9.44 1.61 -16.27
N ASN A 79 -9.33 0.31 -15.97
CA ASN A 79 -10.16 -0.74 -16.56
C ASN A 79 -10.30 -1.90 -15.56
N GLU A 80 -10.97 -2.99 -15.96
CA GLU A 80 -11.21 -4.17 -15.10
C GLU A 80 -9.95 -4.98 -14.75
N ARG A 81 -8.78 -4.56 -15.23
CA ARG A 81 -7.49 -5.23 -15.03
C ARG A 81 -6.37 -4.28 -14.66
N CYS A 82 -6.60 -2.98 -14.56
CA CYS A 82 -5.55 -2.06 -14.15
C CYS A 82 -6.12 -0.81 -13.50
N GLY A 83 -5.30 -0.22 -12.63
CA GLY A 83 -5.59 1.05 -12.04
C GLY A 83 -4.40 1.63 -11.31
N LEU A 84 -4.59 2.86 -10.83
CA LEU A 84 -3.61 3.61 -10.08
C LEU A 84 -4.07 3.76 -8.64
N ILE A 85 -3.13 3.68 -7.72
CA ILE A 85 -3.32 3.93 -6.30
C ILE A 85 -2.33 5.01 -5.89
N GLU A 86 -2.79 6.06 -5.23
CA GLU A 86 -1.90 7.09 -4.69
C GLU A 86 -0.92 6.47 -3.69
N TRP A 87 0.36 6.80 -3.86
CA TRP A 87 1.39 6.38 -2.93
C TRP A 87 1.50 7.40 -1.80
N LEU A 88 1.16 6.98 -0.59
CA LEU A 88 1.27 7.83 0.58
C LEU A 88 2.68 7.73 1.20
N PRO A 89 3.36 8.85 1.46
CA PRO A 89 4.62 8.84 2.18
C PRO A 89 4.41 8.51 3.66
N ASN A 90 5.49 8.06 4.30
CA ASN A 90 5.57 7.77 5.74
C ASN A 90 4.64 6.64 6.20
N LEU A 91 4.45 5.62 5.36
CA LEU A 91 3.71 4.41 5.71
C LEU A 91 4.63 3.21 5.59
N CYS A 92 4.50 2.25 6.51
CA CYS A 92 5.11 0.94 6.39
C CYS A 92 4.06 -0.13 6.70
N THR A 93 4.26 -1.35 6.18
CA THR A 93 3.34 -2.44 6.49
C THR A 93 3.49 -2.88 7.95
N PHE A 94 2.39 -3.27 8.59
CA PHE A 94 2.42 -3.81 9.95
C PHE A 94 3.41 -4.97 10.09
N ARG A 95 3.44 -5.88 9.10
CA ARG A 95 4.40 -6.99 9.05
C ARG A 95 5.85 -6.50 9.08
N SER A 96 6.18 -5.46 8.31
CA SER A 96 7.53 -4.87 8.29
C SER A 96 7.91 -4.35 9.67
N LEU A 97 7.01 -3.56 10.27
CA LEU A 97 7.22 -2.95 11.57
C LEU A 97 7.45 -4.01 12.66
N VAL A 98 6.56 -5.00 12.74
CA VAL A 98 6.65 -6.11 13.69
C VAL A 98 7.93 -6.90 13.47
N THR A 99 8.21 -7.33 12.23
CA THR A 99 9.43 -8.10 11.92
C THR A 99 10.70 -7.34 12.31
N LYS A 100 10.72 -6.01 12.09
CA LYS A 100 11.84 -5.14 12.49
C LYS A 100 12.03 -5.13 14.00
N PHE A 101 10.97 -4.93 14.79
CA PHE A 101 11.06 -4.91 16.25
C PHE A 101 11.48 -6.27 16.84
N TYR A 102 10.93 -7.37 16.32
CA TYR A 102 11.28 -8.71 16.81
C TYR A 102 12.72 -9.11 16.47
N ARG A 103 13.22 -8.76 15.27
CA ARG A 103 14.64 -8.98 14.92
C ARG A 103 15.60 -8.21 15.81
N GLN A 104 15.23 -7.00 16.23
CA GLN A 104 16.06 -6.21 17.14
C GLN A 104 16.10 -6.77 18.56
N ARG A 105 15.08 -7.53 18.97
CA ARG A 105 14.95 -8.04 20.33
C ARG A 105 15.32 -9.53 20.48
N SER A 106 15.26 -10.31 19.41
CA SER A 106 15.58 -11.74 19.42
C SER A 106 16.25 -12.16 18.12
N SER A 107 17.50 -12.64 18.20
CA SER A 107 18.23 -13.23 17.07
C SER A 107 17.56 -14.48 16.49
N ASN A 108 16.55 -15.05 17.16
CA ASN A 108 15.96 -16.34 16.80
C ASN A 108 14.61 -16.23 16.05
N PHE A 109 14.14 -15.03 15.69
CA PHE A 109 12.83 -14.85 15.04
C PHE A 109 12.76 -15.33 13.58
N SER A 110 13.90 -15.65 12.95
CA SER A 110 13.96 -16.14 11.57
C SER A 110 13.23 -17.48 11.36
N GLU A 111 13.03 -18.29 12.40
CA GLU A 111 12.41 -19.61 12.28
C GLU A 111 10.89 -19.60 12.47
N VAL A 112 10.36 -18.74 13.34
CA VAL A 112 8.92 -18.71 13.67
C VAL A 112 8.09 -18.17 12.50
N SER A 113 8.62 -17.19 11.76
CA SER A 113 7.91 -16.59 10.62
C SER A 113 7.68 -17.56 9.46
N ASN A 114 8.56 -18.54 9.23
CA ASN A 114 8.42 -19.47 8.09
C ASN A 114 7.35 -20.56 8.32
N ARG A 115 7.03 -20.90 9.57
CA ARG A 115 6.06 -21.96 9.90
C ARG A 115 4.62 -21.47 9.84
N GLU A 116 4.33 -20.27 10.34
CA GLU A 116 2.96 -19.73 10.37
C GLU A 116 2.51 -19.13 9.03
N ILE A 117 3.44 -18.65 8.20
CA ILE A 117 3.13 -18.09 6.86
C ILE A 117 2.62 -19.17 5.89
N LYS A 118 3.02 -20.43 6.05
CA LYS A 118 2.44 -21.54 5.25
C LYS A 118 1.00 -21.85 5.62
N VAL A 119 0.56 -21.54 6.84
CA VAL A 119 -0.79 -21.88 7.31
C VAL A 119 -1.84 -20.95 6.70
N TYR A 120 -1.51 -19.67 6.47
CA TYR A 120 -2.41 -18.70 5.83
C TYR A 120 -2.15 -18.47 4.33
N GLY A 121 -1.02 -18.94 3.79
CA GLY A 121 -0.64 -18.80 2.38
C GLY A 121 -0.80 -20.05 1.51
N ASN A 122 -1.42 -21.11 2.01
CA ASN A 122 -1.55 -22.35 1.23
C ASN A 122 -2.74 -22.29 0.26
N SER A 123 -2.53 -21.59 -0.85
CA SER A 123 -3.11 -21.94 -2.14
C SER A 123 -2.13 -21.55 -3.24
N LYS A 124 -1.27 -22.53 -3.58
CA LYS A 124 -0.41 -22.64 -4.77
C LYS A 124 0.66 -21.55 -4.93
N ASP A 125 1.92 -21.86 -4.62
CA ASP A 125 2.84 -22.52 -5.56
C ASP A 125 4.25 -22.67 -4.96
N LYS A 126 4.86 -23.83 -5.18
CA LYS A 126 6.24 -24.15 -4.78
C LYS A 126 7.15 -23.93 -5.97
N THR A 127 7.99 -22.88 -6.00
CA THR A 127 9.40 -22.99 -6.44
C THR A 127 10.18 -21.69 -6.27
N LYS A 128 11.42 -21.86 -5.81
CA LYS A 128 12.59 -20.97 -5.95
C LYS A 128 12.70 -19.80 -4.96
N GLU A 129 13.20 -20.21 -3.80
CA GLU A 129 14.20 -19.53 -2.98
C GLU A 129 15.10 -18.58 -3.81
N THR A 130 14.97 -17.27 -3.62
CA THR A 130 16.03 -16.32 -3.96
C THR A 130 15.94 -15.14 -3.01
N ARG A 131 17.09 -14.83 -2.39
CA ARG A 131 17.33 -13.80 -1.37
C ARG A 131 16.48 -12.54 -1.58
N TYR A 132 15.43 -12.39 -0.77
CA TYR A 132 14.58 -11.22 -0.78
C TYR A 132 15.26 -10.07 -0.04
N ASN A 133 15.93 -9.20 -0.81
CA ASN A 133 16.06 -7.81 -0.41
C ASN A 133 14.68 -7.17 -0.60
N VAL A 134 13.84 -7.33 0.43
CA VAL A 134 12.56 -6.64 0.52
C VAL A 134 12.88 -5.17 0.74
N SER A 135 12.88 -4.39 -0.34
CA SER A 135 12.76 -2.94 -0.24
C SER A 135 11.40 -2.66 0.36
N TYR A 136 11.38 -2.45 1.69
CA TYR A 136 10.19 -2.14 2.42
C TYR A 136 9.68 -0.76 2.03
N ILE A 137 8.36 -0.67 1.87
CA ILE A 137 7.57 0.56 2.04
C ILE A 137 7.93 1.18 3.38
#